data_AF-A0AAW1KWX9-F1
#
_entry.id   AF-A0AAW1KWX9-F1
#
_cell.length_a   1.000
_cell.length_b   1.000
_cell.length_c   1.000
_cell.angle_alpha   90.00
_cell.angle_beta   90.00
_cell.angle_gamma   90.00
#
_symmetry.space_group_name_H-M   'P 1'
#
loop_
_entity.id
_entity.type
_entity.pdbx_description
1 polymer ?
#
loop_
_entity_poly.entity_id
_entity_poly.type
_entity_poly.pdbx_seq_one_letter_code
_entity_poly.pdbx_strand_id
1 'polypeptide(L)'
;MLDRAVVNLVWLACFPSSSVNFSTTGIFHHSPIMVSIFDDVFRRPKFSFLNCWLEDPDYSRLVVEAWRVPVSGTAMYRLFAKLKNVRASLRGLHKKSYSNIDGRLRQAKGDLEDCQRQLQIDPLNSRLICLEKLKTEQYLKLRKIEHTILRQKAKFRNIVHNDSCSKVFYARINDRKHTQIIGEIMDHLGRRRVGLDSVAGAGFRRLLH
;
A
#
# COMPACT_ATOMS: atom_id res chain seq x y z
N MET A 1 -23.94 -25.34 -9.76
CA MET A 1 -23.59 -25.00 -8.37
C MET A 1 -23.38 -23.49 -8.31
N LEU A 2 -24.22 -22.75 -7.59
CA LEU A 2 -24.32 -21.28 -7.59
C LEU A 2 -23.87 -20.66 -6.26
N ASP A 3 -23.00 -21.37 -5.53
CA ASP A 3 -22.57 -20.97 -4.20
C ASP A 3 -21.57 -19.80 -4.31
N ARG A 4 -21.97 -18.61 -3.87
CA ARG A 4 -21.17 -17.38 -3.92
C ARG A 4 -20.96 -16.84 -2.51
N ALA A 5 -19.70 -16.68 -2.11
CA ALA A 5 -19.33 -15.86 -0.97
C ALA A 5 -18.94 -14.46 -1.47
N VAL A 6 -19.70 -13.44 -1.10
CA VAL A 6 -19.42 -12.05 -1.46
C VAL A 6 -18.86 -11.32 -0.26
N VAL A 7 -17.71 -10.68 -0.42
CA VAL A 7 -17.02 -9.95 0.64
C VAL A 7 -17.13 -8.46 0.37
N ASN A 8 -17.51 -7.67 1.38
CA ASN A 8 -17.58 -6.22 1.26
C ASN A 8 -16.27 -5.55 1.73
N LEU A 9 -16.13 -4.25 1.45
CA LEU A 9 -14.92 -3.49 1.78
C LEU A 9 -14.66 -3.38 3.29
N VAL A 10 -15.72 -3.39 4.09
CA VAL A 10 -15.65 -3.36 5.56
C VAL A 10 -15.06 -4.68 6.07
N TRP A 11 -15.49 -5.81 5.50
CA TRP A 11 -14.98 -7.13 5.81
C TRP A 11 -13.50 -7.27 5.42
N LEU A 12 -13.08 -6.81 4.25
CA LEU A 12 -11.66 -6.81 3.86
C LEU A 12 -10.78 -5.91 4.76
N ALA A 13 -11.36 -4.89 5.37
CA ALA A 13 -10.66 -4.03 6.33
C ALA A 13 -10.52 -4.69 7.70
N CYS A 14 -11.55 -5.39 8.19
CA CYS A 14 -11.54 -6.07 9.48
C CYS A 14 -10.83 -7.43 9.44
N PHE A 15 -10.94 -8.16 8.33
CA PHE A 15 -10.47 -9.53 8.15
C PHE A 15 -9.62 -9.67 6.87
N PRO A 16 -8.47 -8.98 6.80
CA PRO A 16 -7.61 -8.99 5.61
C PRO A 16 -7.09 -10.39 5.28
N SER A 17 -6.99 -11.27 6.28
CA SER A 17 -6.50 -12.66 6.18
C SER A 17 -7.63 -13.71 6.13
N SER A 18 -8.86 -13.34 5.78
CA SER A 18 -9.94 -14.32 5.60
C SER A 18 -9.76 -15.14 4.31
N SER A 19 -10.09 -16.43 4.33
CA SER A 19 -10.11 -17.30 3.15
C SER A 19 -11.41 -18.08 3.08
N VAL A 20 -11.89 -18.34 1.87
CA VAL A 20 -13.09 -19.15 1.64
C VAL A 20 -12.69 -20.48 1.03
N ASN A 21 -13.09 -21.57 1.68
CA ASN A 21 -12.88 -22.93 1.21
C ASN A 21 -14.23 -23.55 0.85
N PHE A 22 -14.31 -24.14 -0.34
CA PHE A 22 -15.46 -24.94 -0.77
C PHE A 22 -15.10 -26.41 -0.53
N SER A 23 -15.88 -27.12 0.29
CA SER A 23 -15.67 -28.56 0.48
C SER A 23 -16.08 -29.33 -0.77
N THR A 24 -15.46 -30.49 -1.02
CA THR A 24 -15.89 -31.42 -2.08
C THR A 24 -17.34 -31.82 -1.84
N THR A 25 -18.18 -31.61 -2.85
CA THR A 25 -19.56 -32.10 -2.90
C THR A 25 -19.54 -33.62 -2.72
N GLY A 26 -20.16 -34.09 -1.64
CA GLY A 26 -20.69 -35.46 -1.58
C GLY A 26 -21.95 -35.57 -2.43
N ILE A 27 -22.93 -36.36 -1.97
CA ILE A 27 -24.19 -36.68 -2.66
C ILE A 27 -25.18 -35.48 -2.72
N PHE A 28 -24.78 -34.31 -2.20
CA PHE A 28 -25.64 -33.13 -2.09
C PHE A 28 -25.38 -32.12 -3.22
N HIS A 29 -26.45 -31.49 -3.71
CA HIS A 29 -26.42 -30.43 -4.72
C HIS A 29 -25.83 -29.09 -4.23
N HIS A 30 -25.36 -29.02 -2.98
CA HIS A 30 -24.76 -27.84 -2.36
C HIS A 30 -23.49 -28.24 -1.58
N SER A 31 -22.38 -27.53 -1.78
CA SER A 31 -21.21 -27.66 -0.89
C SER A 31 -21.28 -26.63 0.22
N PRO A 32 -20.94 -27.01 1.47
CA PRO A 32 -20.77 -26.03 2.52
C PRO A 32 -19.62 -25.07 2.18
N ILE A 33 -19.88 -23.77 2.32
CA ILE A 33 -18.88 -22.71 2.26
C ILE A 33 -18.28 -22.57 3.66
N MET A 34 -16.98 -22.81 3.79
CA MET A 34 -16.25 -22.59 5.03
C MET A 34 -15.42 -21.32 4.91
N VAL A 35 -15.71 -20.33 5.77
CA VAL A 35 -14.92 -19.10 5.86
C VAL A 35 -13.97 -19.24 7.04
N SER A 36 -12.67 -19.35 6.75
CA SER A 36 -11.62 -19.38 7.76
C SER A 36 -11.04 -17.98 7.91
N ILE A 37 -10.99 -17.47 9.14
CA ILE A 37 -10.37 -16.17 9.45
C ILE A 37 -9.05 -16.49 10.16
N PHE A 38 -7.93 -16.11 9.54
CA PHE A 38 -6.61 -16.26 10.15
C PHE A 38 -6.20 -14.97 10.85
N ASP A 39 -5.40 -15.10 11.92
CA ASP A 39 -4.75 -13.95 12.56
C ASP A 39 -3.83 -13.24 11.58
N ASP A 40 -3.75 -11.91 11.71
CA ASP A 40 -3.03 -11.07 10.76
C ASP A 40 -1.53 -11.38 10.83
N VAL A 41 -1.04 -12.10 9.82
CA VAL A 41 0.38 -12.50 9.76
C VAL A 41 1.21 -11.24 9.57
N PHE A 42 1.91 -10.83 10.62
CA PHE A 42 2.75 -9.63 10.65
C PHE A 42 3.93 -9.76 9.65
N ARG A 43 3.68 -9.48 8.37
CA ARG A 43 4.72 -9.50 7.33
C ARG A 43 5.54 -8.23 7.45
N ARG A 44 6.85 -8.37 7.71
CA ARG A 44 7.78 -7.23 7.66
C ARG A 44 7.63 -6.52 6.31
N PRO A 45 7.38 -5.20 6.29
CA PRO A 45 7.15 -4.49 5.04
C PRO A 45 8.41 -4.58 4.17
N LYS A 46 8.24 -5.14 2.97
CA LYS A 46 9.30 -5.13 1.96
C LYS A 46 9.57 -3.67 1.56
N PHE A 47 10.83 -3.31 1.39
CA PHE A 47 11.16 -1.99 0.85
C PHE A 47 10.57 -1.87 -0.55
N SER A 48 9.71 -0.87 -0.73
CA SER A 48 9.19 -0.47 -2.03
C SER A 48 9.72 0.91 -2.31
N PHE A 49 10.35 1.08 -3.47
CA PHE A 49 10.64 2.40 -4.00
C PHE A 49 9.32 3.16 -4.18
N LEU A 50 9.25 4.44 -3.81
CA LEU A 50 8.08 5.27 -4.06
C LEU A 50 8.39 6.25 -5.18
N ASN A 51 7.52 6.30 -6.20
CA ASN A 51 7.74 7.17 -7.36
C ASN A 51 7.74 8.66 -6.99
N CYS A 52 7.01 9.05 -5.95
CA CYS A 52 7.00 10.43 -5.45
C CYS A 52 8.35 10.90 -4.91
N TRP A 53 9.30 10.00 -4.62
CA TRP A 53 10.65 10.40 -4.25
C TRP A 53 11.40 11.04 -5.42
N LEU A 54 11.07 10.70 -6.66
CA LEU A 54 11.72 11.29 -7.83
C LEU A 54 11.42 12.80 -7.97
N GLU A 55 10.29 13.25 -7.41
CA GLU A 55 9.90 14.66 -7.38
C GLU A 55 10.48 15.40 -6.15
N ASP A 56 11.14 14.70 -5.22
CA ASP A 56 11.74 15.33 -4.04
C ASP A 56 13.05 16.04 -4.42
N PRO A 57 13.24 17.32 -4.07
CA PRO A 57 14.48 18.05 -4.37
C PRO A 57 15.73 17.39 -3.75
N ASP A 58 15.60 16.71 -2.60
CA ASP A 58 16.72 16.06 -1.93
C ASP A 58 17.06 14.68 -2.52
N TYR A 59 16.20 14.11 -3.37
CA TYR A 59 16.38 12.74 -3.87
C TYR A 59 17.70 12.55 -4.61
N SER A 60 17.97 13.39 -5.62
CA SER A 60 19.17 13.27 -6.45
C SER A 60 20.45 13.37 -5.59
N ARG A 61 20.47 14.36 -4.69
CA ARG A 61 21.59 14.58 -3.75
C ARG A 61 21.84 13.36 -2.88
N LEU A 62 20.80 12.84 -2.23
CA LEU A 62 20.91 11.69 -1.32
C LEU A 62 21.37 10.41 -2.04
N VAL A 63 20.91 10.18 -3.28
CA VAL A 63 21.33 9.02 -4.07
C VAL A 63 22.79 9.12 -4.46
N VAL A 64 23.23 10.29 -4.95
CA VAL A 64 24.63 10.52 -5.34
C VAL A 64 25.57 10.38 -4.13
N GLU A 65 25.21 10.98 -3.00
CA GLU A 65 25.99 10.90 -1.77
C GLU A 65 26.13 9.44 -1.29
N ALA A 66 25.02 8.70 -1.23
CA ALA A 66 25.02 7.30 -0.84
C ALA A 66 25.80 6.39 -1.81
N TRP A 67 25.81 6.72 -3.11
CA TRP A 67 26.50 5.96 -4.14
C TRP A 67 28.02 6.20 -4.17
N ARG A 68 28.45 7.40 -3.75
CA ARG A 68 29.86 7.81 -3.68
C ARG A 68 30.62 7.19 -2.51
N VAL A 69 29.92 6.64 -1.52
CA VAL A 69 30.55 5.94 -0.39
C VAL A 69 31.49 4.84 -0.92
N PRO A 70 32.79 4.87 -0.56
CA PRO A 70 33.76 3.89 -1.03
C PRO A 70 33.43 2.51 -0.44
N VAL A 71 33.52 1.48 -1.28
CA VAL A 71 33.31 0.08 -0.89
C VAL A 71 34.40 -0.78 -1.50
N SER A 72 35.07 -1.57 -0.68
CA SER A 72 36.08 -2.55 -1.08
C SER A 72 35.48 -3.95 -1.26
N GLY A 73 36.10 -4.77 -2.11
CA GLY A 73 35.68 -6.15 -2.38
C GLY A 73 35.46 -6.43 -3.86
N THR A 74 34.87 -7.58 -4.18
CA THR A 74 34.57 -7.98 -5.56
C THR A 74 33.60 -7.03 -6.24
N ALA A 75 33.61 -6.97 -7.58
CA ALA A 75 32.72 -6.09 -8.34
C ALA A 75 31.24 -6.26 -7.96
N MET A 76 30.78 -7.51 -7.80
CA MET A 76 29.41 -7.83 -7.42
C MET A 76 29.09 -7.39 -5.97
N TYR A 77 30.04 -7.58 -5.05
CA TYR A 77 29.88 -7.10 -3.67
C TYR A 77 29.78 -5.57 -3.61
N ARG A 78 30.64 -4.85 -4.34
CA ARG A 78 30.62 -3.38 -4.40
C ARG A 78 29.28 -2.86 -4.91
N LEU A 79 28.72 -3.47 -5.95
CA LEU A 79 27.39 -3.10 -6.46
C LEU A 79 26.31 -3.32 -5.39
N PHE A 80 26.28 -4.50 -4.76
CA PHE A 80 25.29 -4.81 -3.73
C PHE A 80 25.37 -3.86 -2.53
N ALA A 81 26.56 -3.58 -2.04
CA ALA A 81 26.79 -2.67 -0.93
C ALA A 81 26.37 -1.23 -1.26
N LYS A 82 26.68 -0.73 -2.47
CA LYS A 82 26.23 0.59 -2.91
C LYS A 82 24.70 0.69 -2.99
N LEU A 83 24.04 -0.34 -3.53
CA LEU A 83 22.57 -0.42 -3.52
C LEU A 83 21.99 -0.46 -2.11
N LYS A 84 22.66 -1.16 -1.17
CA LYS A 84 22.28 -1.20 0.24
C LYS A 84 22.38 0.19 0.89
N ASN A 85 23.41 0.97 0.57
CA ASN A 85 23.59 2.34 1.05
C ASN A 85 22.49 3.27 0.52
N VAL A 86 22.23 3.26 -0.79
CA VAL A 86 21.14 4.03 -1.39
C VAL A 86 19.79 3.66 -0.75
N ARG A 87 19.53 2.37 -0.56
CA ARG A 87 18.32 1.91 0.14
C ARG A 87 18.23 2.43 1.58
N ALA A 88 19.34 2.54 2.30
CA ALA A 88 19.36 3.12 3.65
C ALA A 88 19.02 4.61 3.63
N SER A 89 19.64 5.39 2.76
CA SER A 89 19.36 6.83 2.62
C SER A 89 17.92 7.11 2.23
N LEU A 90 17.37 6.36 1.26
CA LEU A 90 15.96 6.50 0.85
C LEU A 90 14.97 6.12 1.97
N ARG A 91 15.31 5.15 2.83
CA ARG A 91 14.50 4.87 4.03
C ARG A 91 14.52 6.03 5.02
N GLY A 92 15.67 6.69 5.18
CA GLY A 92 15.80 7.90 5.98
C GLY A 92 14.90 9.02 5.45
N LEU A 93 14.96 9.28 4.15
CA LEU A 93 14.08 10.26 3.47
C LEU A 93 12.60 9.93 3.68
N HIS A 94 12.22 8.67 3.51
CA HIS A 94 10.85 8.23 3.74
C HIS A 94 10.39 8.50 5.18
N LYS A 95 11.22 8.14 6.17
CA LYS A 95 10.90 8.33 7.59
C LYS A 95 10.73 9.82 7.93
N LYS A 96 11.61 10.68 7.39
CA LYS A 96 11.61 12.12 7.63
C LYS A 96 10.42 12.83 6.98
N SER A 97 10.20 12.62 5.69
CA SER A 97 9.31 13.47 4.89
C SER A 97 7.97 12.81 4.56
N TYR A 98 7.90 11.47 4.51
CA TYR A 98 6.79 10.73 3.91
C TYR A 98 6.08 9.75 4.85
N SER A 99 6.57 9.55 6.07
CA SER A 99 5.99 8.57 7.01
C SER A 99 4.62 8.98 7.55
N ASN A 100 4.40 10.29 7.75
CA ASN A 100 3.17 10.85 8.32
C ASN A 100 2.41 11.72 7.31
N ILE A 101 2.34 11.31 6.04
CA ILE A 101 1.62 12.07 5.00
C ILE A 101 0.14 12.18 5.36
N ASP A 102 -0.48 11.08 5.78
CA ASP A 102 -1.92 11.06 6.08
C ASP A 102 -2.26 12.03 7.23
N GLY A 103 -1.40 12.12 8.25
CA GLY A 103 -1.55 13.08 9.35
C GLY A 103 -1.35 14.52 8.88
N ARG A 104 -0.30 14.80 8.10
CA ARG A 104 -0.04 16.13 7.52
C ARG A 104 -1.15 16.58 6.59
N LEU A 105 -1.75 15.65 5.83
CA LEU A 105 -2.86 15.93 4.93
C LEU A 105 -4.13 16.28 5.71
N ARG A 106 -4.44 15.54 6.79
CA ARG A 106 -5.56 15.85 7.69
C ARG A 106 -5.39 17.23 8.32
N GLN A 107 -4.18 17.53 8.81
CA GLN A 107 -3.87 18.84 9.39
C GLN A 107 -4.02 19.95 8.35
N ALA A 108 -3.42 19.81 7.16
CA ALA A 108 -3.50 20.82 6.10
C ALA A 108 -4.95 21.04 5.63
N LYS A 109 -5.78 19.99 5.63
CA LYS A 109 -7.21 20.09 5.33
C LYS A 109 -7.96 20.87 6.41
N GLY A 110 -7.69 20.57 7.69
CA GLY A 110 -8.28 21.32 8.81
C GLY A 110 -7.89 22.79 8.79
N ASP A 111 -6.59 23.11 8.64
CA ASP A 111 -6.11 24.48 8.51
C ASP A 111 -6.79 25.24 7.35
N LEU A 112 -6.99 24.57 6.21
CA LEU A 112 -7.65 25.16 5.05
C LEU A 112 -9.13 25.42 5.32
N GLU A 113 -9.84 24.44 5.90
CA GLU A 113 -11.25 24.57 6.29
C GLU A 113 -11.42 25.70 7.31
N ASP A 114 -10.50 25.86 8.26
CA ASP A 114 -10.52 26.92 9.26
C ASP A 114 -10.35 28.30 8.60
N CYS A 115 -9.39 28.44 7.67
CA CYS A 115 -9.19 29.67 6.90
C CYS A 115 -10.42 30.01 6.05
N GLN A 116 -11.03 29.01 5.41
CA GLN A 116 -12.23 29.18 4.61
C GLN A 116 -13.44 29.59 5.46
N ARG A 117 -13.58 29.05 6.68
CA ARG A 117 -14.63 29.50 7.62
C ARG A 117 -14.44 30.96 8.04
N GLN A 118 -13.20 31.40 8.25
CA GLN A 118 -12.93 32.82 8.56
C GLN A 118 -13.26 33.73 7.37
N LEU A 119 -12.96 33.30 6.13
CA LEU A 119 -13.35 34.03 4.91
C LEU A 119 -14.86 34.09 4.69
N GLN A 120 -15.63 33.09 5.15
CA GLN A 120 -17.09 33.17 5.08
C GLN A 120 -17.65 34.27 5.98
N ILE A 121 -16.96 34.61 7.07
CA ILE A 121 -17.36 35.67 8.01
C ILE A 121 -16.89 37.04 7.49
N ASP A 122 -15.68 37.12 6.92
CA ASP A 122 -15.10 38.35 6.35
C ASP A 122 -14.55 38.12 4.93
N PRO A 123 -15.42 38.16 3.89
CA PRO A 123 -15.04 37.79 2.53
C PRO A 123 -14.06 38.74 1.84
N LEU A 124 -13.95 39.99 2.31
CA LEU A 124 -13.11 41.03 1.69
C LEU A 124 -11.72 41.13 2.32
N ASN A 125 -11.41 40.24 3.26
CA ASN A 125 -10.13 40.23 3.95
C ASN A 125 -8.99 39.75 3.05
N SER A 126 -8.25 40.68 2.47
CA SER A 126 -7.13 40.40 1.55
C SER A 126 -6.06 39.48 2.14
N ARG A 127 -5.81 39.59 3.45
CA ARG A 127 -4.85 38.73 4.17
C ARG A 127 -5.35 37.28 4.24
N LEU A 128 -6.61 37.07 4.57
CA LEU A 128 -7.18 35.72 4.62
C LEU A 128 -7.27 35.10 3.24
N ILE A 129 -7.55 35.88 2.18
CA ILE A 129 -7.54 35.39 0.80
C ILE A 129 -6.13 34.91 0.40
N CYS A 130 -5.09 35.66 0.75
CA CYS A 130 -3.71 35.26 0.48
C CYS A 130 -3.33 33.98 1.26
N LEU A 131 -3.75 33.90 2.52
CA LEU A 131 -3.50 32.73 3.37
C LEU A 131 -4.22 31.48 2.86
N GLU A 132 -5.47 31.60 2.42
CA GLU A 132 -6.26 30.50 1.84
C GLU A 132 -5.56 29.94 0.60
N LYS A 133 -5.09 30.81 -0.31
CA LYS A 133 -4.33 30.38 -1.50
C LYS A 133 -3.09 29.57 -1.13
N LEU A 134 -2.32 30.05 -0.14
CA LEU A 134 -1.12 29.35 0.34
C LEU A 134 -1.45 27.97 0.94
N LYS A 135 -2.50 27.91 1.78
CA LYS A 135 -2.95 26.67 2.41
C LYS A 135 -3.50 25.68 1.38
N THR A 136 -4.23 26.16 0.38
CA THR A 136 -4.72 25.37 -0.75
C THR A 136 -3.56 24.78 -1.54
N GLU A 137 -2.53 25.56 -1.88
CA GLU A 137 -1.35 25.05 -2.58
C GLU A 137 -0.63 23.97 -1.76
N GLN A 138 -0.45 24.19 -0.46
CA GLN A 138 0.16 23.20 0.45
C GLN A 138 -0.65 21.90 0.50
N TYR A 139 -1.98 22.00 0.64
CA TYR A 139 -2.88 20.85 0.66
C TYR A 139 -2.82 20.07 -0.66
N LEU A 140 -2.87 20.76 -1.80
CA LEU A 140 -2.80 20.14 -3.12
C LEU A 140 -1.47 19.41 -3.36
N LYS A 141 -0.35 19.99 -2.91
CA LYS A 141 0.97 19.32 -2.95
C LYS A 141 0.96 18.01 -2.16
N LEU A 142 0.47 18.03 -0.92
CA LEU A 142 0.38 16.82 -0.09
C LEU A 142 -0.56 15.77 -0.70
N ARG A 143 -1.70 16.21 -1.23
CA ARG A 143 -2.69 15.34 -1.88
C ARG A 143 -2.12 14.67 -3.13
N LYS A 144 -1.33 15.39 -3.95
CA LYS A 144 -0.64 14.82 -5.12
C LYS A 144 0.34 13.72 -4.72
N ILE A 145 1.07 13.91 -3.62
CA ILE A 145 2.00 12.90 -3.08
C ILE A 145 1.23 11.67 -2.60
N GLU A 146 0.20 11.84 -1.77
CA GLU A 146 -0.67 10.75 -1.28
C GLU A 146 -1.23 9.95 -2.46
N HIS A 147 -1.79 10.64 -3.45
CA HIS A 147 -2.37 10.02 -4.64
C HIS A 147 -1.35 9.17 -5.41
N THR A 148 -0.12 9.68 -5.60
CA THR A 148 0.96 8.93 -6.24
C THR A 148 1.31 7.64 -5.46
N ILE A 149 1.37 7.72 -4.13
CA ILE A 149 1.65 6.57 -3.26
C ILE A 149 0.51 5.55 -3.36
N LEU A 150 -0.74 5.99 -3.26
CA LEU A 150 -1.91 5.13 -3.34
C LEU A 150 -2.01 4.43 -4.69
N ARG A 151 -1.80 5.16 -5.78
CA ARG A 151 -1.77 4.62 -7.15
C ARG A 151 -0.72 3.53 -7.29
N GLN A 152 0.50 3.78 -6.79
CA GLN A 152 1.58 2.81 -6.86
C GLN A 152 1.30 1.57 -6.00
N LYS A 153 0.82 1.76 -4.77
CA LYS A 153 0.41 0.66 -3.87
C LYS A 153 -0.68 -0.19 -4.50
N ALA A 154 -1.64 0.43 -5.19
CA ALA A 154 -2.71 -0.26 -5.90
C ALA A 154 -2.23 -0.99 -7.17
N LYS A 155 -1.00 -0.72 -7.68
CA LYS A 155 -0.49 -1.20 -9.00
C LYS A 155 -1.50 -0.95 -10.13
N PHE A 156 -2.14 0.20 -10.09
CA PHE A 156 -3.20 0.54 -11.03
C PHE A 156 -2.60 1.08 -12.34
N ARG A 157 -2.78 0.36 -13.46
CA ARG A 157 -2.18 0.71 -14.77
C ARG A 157 -3.00 1.74 -15.55
N ASN A 158 -4.32 1.59 -15.57
CA ASN A 158 -5.22 2.42 -16.39
C ASN A 158 -6.32 3.02 -15.52
N ILE A 159 -6.22 4.31 -15.20
CA ILE A 159 -7.38 5.11 -14.85
C ILE A 159 -7.37 6.31 -15.78
N VAL A 160 -8.48 6.50 -16.49
CA VAL A 160 -8.80 7.75 -17.15
C VAL A 160 -8.78 8.82 -16.06
N HIS A 161 -7.83 9.75 -16.17
CA HIS A 161 -7.69 10.90 -15.28
C HIS A 161 -9.05 11.59 -15.15
N ASN A 162 -9.68 11.53 -13.96
CA ASN A 162 -10.26 12.75 -13.37
C ASN A 162 -10.76 12.62 -11.92
N ASP A 163 -11.13 11.43 -11.42
CA ASP A 163 -11.80 11.38 -10.11
C ASP A 163 -11.65 10.06 -9.35
N SER A 164 -10.42 9.57 -9.22
CA SER A 164 -10.17 8.38 -8.40
C SER A 164 -10.20 8.76 -6.92
N CYS A 165 -11.37 8.63 -6.30
CA CYS A 165 -11.54 8.77 -4.86
C CYS A 165 -10.57 7.83 -4.10
N SER A 166 -9.96 8.31 -3.01
CA SER A 166 -9.05 7.51 -2.16
C SER A 166 -9.66 6.15 -1.76
N LYS A 167 -10.99 6.09 -1.60
CA LYS A 167 -11.77 4.87 -1.35
C LYS A 167 -11.52 3.77 -2.39
N VAL A 168 -11.45 4.11 -3.68
CA VAL A 168 -11.20 3.15 -4.78
C VAL A 168 -9.80 2.57 -4.68
N PHE A 169 -8.81 3.41 -4.36
CA PHE A 169 -7.44 2.94 -4.13
C PHE A 169 -7.37 2.00 -2.92
N TYR A 170 -7.98 2.38 -1.79
CA TYR A 170 -7.98 1.54 -0.59
C TYR A 170 -8.70 0.20 -0.83
N ALA A 171 -9.85 0.21 -1.52
CA ALA A 171 -10.56 -1.00 -1.92
C ALA A 171 -9.65 -1.95 -2.70
N ARG A 172 -8.98 -1.44 -3.74
CA ARG A 172 -8.08 -2.24 -4.57
C ARG A 172 -6.84 -2.72 -3.82
N ILE A 173 -6.29 -1.89 -2.92
CA ILE A 173 -5.15 -2.27 -2.07
C ILE A 173 -5.53 -3.43 -1.15
N ASN A 174 -6.72 -3.36 -0.53
CA ASN A 174 -7.18 -4.39 0.40
C ASN A 174 -7.48 -5.71 -0.32
N ASP A 175 -8.17 -5.66 -1.46
CA ASP A 175 -8.39 -6.81 -2.34
C ASP A 175 -7.05 -7.48 -2.76
N ARG A 176 -6.03 -6.67 -3.08
CA ARG A 176 -4.70 -7.20 -3.42
C ARG A 176 -3.95 -7.79 -2.23
N LYS A 177 -4.14 -7.27 -1.01
CA LYS A 177 -3.56 -7.88 0.19
C LYS A 177 -4.20 -9.23 0.44
N HIS A 178 -5.52 -9.30 0.36
CA HIS A 178 -6.32 -10.51 0.52
C HIS A 178 -5.92 -11.61 -0.46
N THR A 179 -5.88 -11.31 -1.77
CA THR A 179 -5.45 -12.27 -2.81
C THR A 179 -3.97 -12.70 -2.72
N GLN A 180 -3.12 -11.96 -1.99
CA GLN A 180 -1.71 -12.33 -1.76
C GLN A 180 -1.49 -13.20 -0.52
N ILE A 181 -2.55 -13.54 0.20
CA ILE A 181 -2.52 -14.46 1.32
C ILE A 181 -2.78 -15.85 0.77
N ILE A 182 -1.75 -16.68 0.80
CA ILE A 182 -1.85 -18.10 0.47
C ILE A 182 -2.37 -18.77 1.73
N GLY A 183 -3.68 -19.01 1.80
CA GLY A 183 -4.32 -19.66 2.95
C GLY A 183 -4.10 -21.17 3.00
N GLU A 184 -3.78 -21.79 1.87
CA GLU A 184 -3.68 -23.24 1.74
C GLU A 184 -2.76 -23.64 0.58
N ILE A 185 -1.96 -24.70 0.79
CA ILE A 185 -1.19 -25.37 -0.28
C ILE A 185 -1.50 -26.86 -0.24
N MET A 186 -1.67 -27.45 -1.42
CA MET A 186 -1.80 -28.89 -1.57
C MET A 186 -0.42 -29.51 -1.84
N ASP A 187 -0.04 -30.47 -1.03
CA ASP A 187 1.21 -31.22 -1.21
C ASP A 187 1.11 -32.17 -2.43
N HIS A 188 2.24 -32.66 -2.94
CA HIS A 188 2.31 -33.63 -4.05
C HIS A 188 1.59 -34.96 -3.78
N LEU A 189 1.21 -35.20 -2.51
CA LEU A 189 0.43 -36.35 -2.04
C LEU A 189 -1.08 -36.04 -1.86
N GLY A 190 -1.57 -34.92 -2.40
CA GLY A 190 -2.99 -34.52 -2.30
C GLY A 190 -3.43 -34.06 -0.91
N ARG A 191 -2.51 -33.93 0.05
CA ARG A 191 -2.80 -33.48 1.42
C ARG A 191 -2.88 -31.96 1.48
N ARG A 192 -3.99 -31.44 2.00
CA ARG A 192 -4.22 -30.00 2.26
C ARG A 192 -3.37 -29.56 3.45
N ARG A 193 -2.48 -28.60 3.25
CA ARG A 193 -1.68 -27.96 4.30
C ARG A 193 -2.19 -26.54 4.51
N VAL A 194 -2.78 -26.32 5.68
CA VAL A 194 -3.29 -25.03 6.14
C VAL A 194 -2.31 -24.46 7.16
N GLY A 195 -1.97 -23.18 7.03
CA GLY A 195 -1.03 -22.48 7.94
C GLY A 195 0.40 -22.35 7.40
N LEU A 196 1.04 -21.22 7.72
CA LEU A 196 2.33 -20.78 7.16
C LEU A 196 3.47 -21.78 7.40
N ASP A 197 3.48 -22.46 8.55
CA ASP A 197 4.53 -23.38 8.96
C ASP A 197 4.50 -24.69 8.16
N SER A 198 3.31 -25.13 7.74
CA SER A 198 3.13 -26.32 6.89
C SER A 198 3.35 -26.00 5.40
N VAL A 199 3.06 -24.76 5.01
CA VAL A 199 3.23 -24.21 3.65
C VAL A 199 4.69 -23.94 3.31
N ALA A 200 5.52 -23.51 4.27
CA ALA A 200 6.94 -23.22 4.05
C ALA A 200 7.79 -24.46 3.71
N GLY A 201 7.33 -25.67 4.07
CA GLY A 201 8.04 -26.93 3.83
C GLY A 201 7.64 -27.70 2.56
N ALA A 202 6.58 -27.28 1.86
CA ALA A 202 6.07 -27.99 0.68
C ALA A 202 6.63 -27.38 -0.62
N GLY A 203 7.32 -28.19 -1.42
CA GLY A 203 7.89 -27.80 -2.71
C GLY A 203 6.83 -27.21 -3.66
N PHE A 204 7.18 -26.10 -4.31
CA PHE A 204 6.29 -25.29 -5.11
C PHE A 204 5.64 -26.06 -6.29
N ARG A 205 4.30 -26.17 -6.29
CA ARG A 205 3.49 -26.13 -7.51
C ARG A 205 2.31 -25.19 -7.31
N ARG A 206 2.32 -24.11 -8.07
CA ARG A 206 1.23 -23.13 -8.13
C ARG A 206 0.19 -23.67 -9.09
N LEU A 207 -0.95 -24.15 -8.60
CA LEU A 207 -2.09 -24.43 -9.47
C LEU A 207 -2.84 -23.11 -9.69
N LEU A 208 -2.77 -22.61 -10.92
CA LEU A 208 -3.70 -21.62 -11.44
C LEU A 208 -5.03 -22.36 -11.68
N HIS A 209 -6.09 -21.92 -11.01
CA HIS A 209 -7.47 -22.16 -11.42
C HIS A 209 -8.19 -20.81 -11.45
#